data_AF-A0A2S0L1A8-F1
#
_entry.id   AF-A0A2S0L1A8-F1
#
_cell.length_a   1.000
_cell.length_b   1.000
_cell.length_c   1.000
_cell.angle_alpha   90.00
_cell.angle_beta   90.00
_cell.angle_gamma   90.00
#
_symmetry.space_group_name_H-M   'P 1'
#
loop_
_entity.id
_entity.type
_entity.pdbx_description
1 polymer ?
#
loop_
_entity_poly.entity_id
_entity_poly.type
_entity_poly.pdbx_seq_one_letter_code
_entity_poly.pdbx_strand_id
1 'polypeptide(L)'
;MKKFLVFLFAVFAMLAAYAAELDGLIDARAELWKMSGQTVMKNYPDLFVWMDQGRTRLRYNVRENRAPLTLFGRRVLEVIIDVKDEKICELNVSVYNRGDAGEMPKKTFDALLDAVENRLAGFAGRENVPQTQNVSVEGSRIRSKVWRTDAYDVVMRWSYTRSVPEFLAIDFFPAGGAPKSLREGLKTTVATSELDKRLINDEDGSRYMTVPMVDQGAKGYCVAATVERILRYYGSNIDQHMIAKLAESDAQRGTNINKIVEVLEGNQVKLGIRYRKLYQYSDLDTYSDFKGMINSYNTIARRMKLKKIDFNDYVYIVDRTKYLSYGALMKSLDFKVFRELRKKDKGDNRDFLEAVKENIDEGIPLCWSTFIFPGVGGSGGSEFGMHMRIITGYNTKTGEIIYSDSWGAEHEKKVMKPEDAWGITVNLIALEPRRRNAK
;
A
#
# COMPACT_ATOMS: atom_id res chain seq x y z
N MET A 1 -69.56 -28.80 7.88
CA MET A 1 -68.35 -29.19 7.11
C MET A 1 -67.39 -28.02 7.09
N LYS A 2 -66.27 -28.17 7.82
CA LYS A 2 -65.35 -27.09 8.22
C LYS A 2 -64.36 -26.79 7.10
N LYS A 3 -64.13 -25.49 6.87
CA LYS A 3 -63.14 -24.92 5.95
C LYS A 3 -61.73 -25.22 6.46
N PHE A 4 -60.88 -25.77 5.61
CA PHE A 4 -59.44 -25.93 5.86
C PHE A 4 -58.74 -24.59 5.59
N LEU A 5 -58.19 -24.00 6.64
CA LEU A 5 -57.26 -22.87 6.55
C LEU A 5 -55.86 -23.44 6.79
N VAL A 6 -55.06 -23.55 5.72
CA VAL A 6 -53.65 -23.95 5.81
C VAL A 6 -52.85 -22.70 6.21
N PHE A 7 -52.36 -22.69 7.46
CA PHE A 7 -51.38 -21.70 7.92
C PHE A 7 -50.00 -22.13 7.41
N LEU A 8 -49.46 -21.39 6.44
CA LEU A 8 -48.08 -21.53 5.99
C LEU A 8 -47.19 -20.75 6.97
N PHE A 9 -46.61 -21.43 7.97
CA PHE A 9 -45.54 -20.85 8.78
C PHE A 9 -44.26 -20.83 7.94
N ALA A 10 -43.96 -19.67 7.34
CA ALA A 10 -42.64 -19.39 6.80
C ALA A 10 -41.66 -19.25 7.97
N VAL A 11 -40.91 -20.30 8.27
CA VAL A 11 -39.74 -20.23 9.15
C VAL A 11 -38.65 -19.46 8.41
N PHE A 12 -38.58 -18.15 8.61
CA PHE A 12 -37.38 -17.38 8.32
C PHE A 12 -36.31 -17.80 9.35
N ALA A 13 -35.52 -18.81 9.00
CA ALA A 13 -34.25 -19.04 9.66
C ALA A 13 -33.31 -17.89 9.25
N MET A 14 -33.25 -16.83 10.07
CA MET A 14 -32.06 -15.97 10.06
C MET A 14 -30.89 -16.84 10.51
N LEU A 15 -30.10 -17.35 9.57
CA LEU A 15 -28.74 -17.76 9.86
C LEU A 15 -28.00 -16.50 10.29
N ALA A 16 -27.94 -16.26 11.61
CA ALA A 16 -26.95 -15.36 12.17
C ALA A 16 -25.59 -15.91 11.74
N ALA A 17 -24.92 -15.24 10.80
CA ALA A 17 -23.56 -15.58 10.44
C ALA A 17 -22.73 -15.50 11.73
N TYR A 18 -22.32 -16.64 12.28
CA TYR A 18 -21.47 -16.69 13.45
C TYR A 18 -20.16 -16.00 13.06
N ALA A 19 -19.76 -14.98 13.82
CA ALA A 19 -18.47 -14.33 13.58
C ALA A 19 -17.37 -15.34 13.88
N ALA A 20 -16.42 -15.49 12.96
CA ALA A 20 -15.23 -16.28 13.28
C ALA A 20 -14.38 -15.51 14.30
N GLU A 21 -13.75 -16.24 15.22
CA GLU A 21 -12.95 -15.64 16.31
C GLU A 21 -11.46 -15.93 16.10
N LEU A 22 -10.63 -14.90 16.15
CA LEU A 22 -9.17 -15.02 16.14
C LEU A 22 -8.60 -15.50 17.47
N ASP A 23 -9.37 -15.36 18.56
CA ASP A 23 -8.96 -15.75 19.92
C ASP A 23 -8.42 -17.19 19.95
N GLY A 24 -9.09 -18.13 19.26
CA GLY A 24 -8.64 -19.52 19.16
C GLY A 24 -7.29 -19.70 18.45
N LEU A 25 -6.94 -18.81 17.51
CA LEU A 25 -5.64 -18.84 16.82
C LEU A 25 -4.51 -18.38 17.74
N ILE A 26 -4.73 -17.31 18.52
CA ILE A 26 -3.73 -16.78 19.46
C ILE A 26 -3.62 -17.63 20.74
N ASP A 27 -4.71 -18.28 21.16
CA ASP A 27 -4.72 -19.18 22.31
C ASP A 27 -3.94 -20.48 22.06
N ALA A 28 -3.61 -20.80 20.80
CA ALA A 28 -2.71 -21.90 20.44
C ALA A 28 -1.26 -21.69 20.94
N ARG A 29 -0.91 -20.51 21.44
CA ARG A 29 0.41 -20.19 22.01
C ARG A 29 1.56 -20.49 21.06
N ALA A 30 2.62 -21.11 21.56
CA ALA A 30 3.78 -21.48 20.77
C ALA A 30 3.45 -22.38 19.57
N GLU A 31 2.29 -23.06 19.56
CA GLU A 31 1.86 -23.88 18.42
C GLU A 31 1.41 -23.03 17.22
N LEU A 32 1.00 -21.77 17.43
CA LEU A 32 0.69 -20.84 16.34
C LEU A 32 1.86 -20.72 15.36
N TRP A 33 3.08 -20.60 15.89
CA TRP A 33 4.31 -20.40 15.10
C TRP A 33 4.78 -21.65 14.36
N LYS A 34 4.15 -22.80 14.61
CA LYS A 34 4.38 -24.04 13.85
C LYS A 34 3.32 -24.23 12.76
N MET A 35 2.24 -23.45 12.78
CA MET A 35 1.14 -23.57 11.86
C MET A 35 1.52 -23.01 10.48
N SER A 36 1.05 -23.68 9.43
CA SER A 36 1.14 -23.16 8.05
C SER A 36 -0.04 -22.27 7.70
N GLY A 37 0.13 -21.35 6.75
CA GLY A 37 -0.99 -20.56 6.24
C GLY A 37 -2.10 -21.43 5.61
N GLN A 38 -1.76 -22.58 5.02
CA GLN A 38 -2.77 -23.53 4.53
C GLN A 38 -3.65 -24.09 5.65
N THR A 39 -3.08 -24.29 6.84
CA THR A 39 -3.84 -24.71 8.03
C THR A 39 -4.76 -23.58 8.52
N VAL A 40 -4.30 -22.33 8.47
CA VAL A 40 -5.16 -21.16 8.78
C VAL A 40 -6.37 -21.13 7.84
N MET A 41 -6.16 -21.22 6.52
CA MET A 41 -7.26 -21.22 5.56
C MET A 41 -8.24 -22.38 5.77
N LYS A 42 -7.75 -23.55 6.22
CA LYS A 42 -8.60 -24.68 6.57
C LYS A 42 -9.44 -24.42 7.83
N ASN A 43 -8.87 -23.74 8.82
CA ASN A 43 -9.55 -23.39 10.08
C ASN A 43 -10.52 -22.21 9.91
N TYR A 44 -10.24 -21.34 8.93
CA TYR A 44 -10.99 -20.12 8.62
C TYR A 44 -11.38 -20.11 7.13
N PRO A 45 -12.25 -21.04 6.69
CA PRO A 45 -12.62 -21.16 5.28
C PRO A 45 -13.25 -19.87 4.78
N ASP A 46 -12.87 -19.48 3.55
CA ASP A 46 -13.38 -18.31 2.82
C ASP A 46 -13.17 -16.94 3.49
N LEU A 47 -12.33 -16.85 4.53
CA LEU A 47 -12.01 -15.59 5.21
C LEU A 47 -10.67 -14.99 4.80
N PHE A 48 -9.68 -15.84 4.51
CA PHE A 48 -8.34 -15.40 4.17
C PHE A 48 -8.03 -15.67 2.71
N VAL A 49 -7.34 -14.74 2.07
CA VAL A 49 -6.82 -14.87 0.71
C VAL A 49 -5.30 -14.76 0.70
N TRP A 50 -4.64 -15.48 -0.22
CA TRP A 50 -3.21 -15.30 -0.46
C TRP A 50 -2.97 -13.99 -1.22
N MET A 51 -2.03 -13.20 -0.72
CA MET A 51 -1.68 -11.90 -1.30
C MET A 51 -0.68 -12.01 -2.43
N ASP A 52 0.11 -13.08 -2.45
CA ASP A 52 1.19 -13.33 -3.38
C ASP A 52 1.17 -14.77 -3.88
N GLN A 53 1.72 -15.01 -5.07
CA GLN A 53 1.82 -16.34 -5.67
C GLN A 53 2.75 -17.26 -4.86
N GLY A 54 3.73 -16.66 -4.16
CA GLY A 54 4.66 -17.35 -3.27
C GLY A 54 4.03 -17.86 -1.97
N ARG A 55 2.75 -17.54 -1.70
CA ARG A 55 2.03 -17.90 -0.48
C ARG A 55 2.78 -17.49 0.80
N THR A 56 3.35 -16.30 0.79
CA THR A 56 4.09 -15.72 1.92
C THR A 56 3.23 -14.83 2.79
N ARG A 57 2.02 -14.45 2.35
CA ARG A 57 1.13 -13.59 3.11
C ARG A 57 -0.34 -13.90 2.89
N LEU A 58 -1.08 -14.06 3.99
CA LEU A 58 -2.55 -14.11 4.00
C LEU A 58 -3.14 -12.78 4.45
N ARG A 59 -4.32 -12.45 3.94
CA ARG A 59 -5.10 -11.28 4.36
C ARG A 59 -6.56 -11.63 4.56
N TYR A 60 -7.12 -11.11 5.65
CA TYR A 60 -8.55 -10.87 5.81
C TYR A 60 -8.77 -9.36 5.76
N ASN A 61 -9.74 -8.90 4.97
CA ASN A 61 -10.19 -7.51 5.01
C ASN A 61 -11.71 -7.44 5.11
N VAL A 62 -12.22 -6.67 6.07
CA VAL A 62 -13.63 -6.57 6.41
C VAL A 62 -14.52 -6.02 5.29
N ARG A 63 -13.95 -5.26 4.35
CA ARG A 63 -14.67 -4.69 3.21
C ARG A 63 -14.82 -5.68 2.06
N GLU A 64 -13.87 -6.60 1.93
CA GLU A 64 -13.85 -7.63 0.89
C GLU A 64 -14.59 -8.90 1.34
N ASN A 65 -14.60 -9.16 2.65
CA ASN A 65 -15.18 -10.35 3.24
C ASN A 65 -16.61 -10.12 3.74
N ARG A 66 -17.49 -11.10 3.48
CA ARG A 66 -18.89 -11.07 3.93
C ARG A 66 -19.05 -11.42 5.41
N ALA A 67 -18.20 -12.31 5.92
CA ALA A 67 -18.25 -12.74 7.31
C ALA A 67 -17.36 -11.85 8.20
N PRO A 68 -17.86 -11.39 9.36
CA PRO A 68 -17.06 -10.65 10.31
C PRO A 68 -16.06 -11.60 11.00
N LEU A 69 -14.84 -11.10 11.18
CA LEU A 69 -13.82 -11.69 12.03
C LEU A 69 -13.69 -10.85 13.30
N THR A 70 -13.56 -11.51 14.44
CA THR A 70 -13.44 -10.84 15.74
C THR A 70 -12.12 -11.17 16.44
N LEU A 71 -11.69 -10.27 17.30
CA LEU A 71 -10.65 -10.47 18.31
C LEU A 71 -11.16 -9.91 19.64
N PHE A 72 -11.11 -10.71 20.70
CA PHE A 72 -11.65 -10.35 22.02
C PHE A 72 -13.12 -9.92 21.96
N GLY A 73 -13.91 -10.59 21.11
CA GLY A 73 -15.32 -10.29 20.87
C GLY A 73 -15.59 -8.98 20.13
N ARG A 74 -14.57 -8.35 19.53
CA ARG A 74 -14.71 -7.13 18.73
C ARG A 74 -14.36 -7.38 17.28
N ARG A 75 -15.16 -6.83 16.36
CA ARG A 75 -14.88 -6.90 14.93
C ARG A 75 -13.55 -6.22 14.61
N VAL A 76 -12.72 -6.87 13.82
CA VAL A 76 -11.46 -6.31 13.29
C VAL A 76 -11.66 -5.85 11.85
N LEU A 77 -10.85 -4.89 11.42
CA LEU A 77 -10.91 -4.34 10.06
C LEU A 77 -10.05 -5.13 9.08
N GLU A 78 -8.87 -5.55 9.52
CA GLU A 78 -7.92 -6.28 8.69
C GLU A 78 -7.07 -7.20 9.57
N VAL A 79 -6.69 -8.33 9.00
CA VAL A 79 -5.70 -9.24 9.58
C VAL A 79 -4.72 -9.62 8.49
N ILE A 80 -3.43 -9.49 8.78
CA ILE A 80 -2.34 -9.94 7.91
C ILE A 80 -1.57 -11.01 8.66
N ILE A 81 -1.31 -12.13 7.98
CA ILE A 81 -0.50 -13.23 8.52
C ILE A 81 0.67 -13.44 7.57
N ASP A 82 1.88 -13.16 8.05
CA ASP A 82 3.10 -13.42 7.30
C ASP A 82 3.60 -14.84 7.57
N VAL A 83 3.97 -15.51 6.49
CA VAL A 83 4.43 -16.89 6.43
C VAL A 83 5.84 -16.90 5.87
N LYS A 84 6.75 -17.52 6.61
CA LYS A 84 8.14 -17.73 6.22
C LYS A 84 8.50 -19.19 6.47
N ASP A 85 9.17 -19.81 5.50
CA ASP A 85 9.56 -21.23 5.58
C ASP A 85 8.36 -22.13 5.95
N GLU A 86 7.23 -21.88 5.26
CA GLU A 86 5.92 -22.53 5.45
C GLU A 86 5.24 -22.34 6.81
N LYS A 87 5.82 -21.51 7.70
CA LYS A 87 5.31 -21.28 9.06
C LYS A 87 4.94 -19.83 9.28
N ILE A 88 3.91 -19.60 10.09
CA ILE A 88 3.53 -18.24 10.51
C ILE A 88 4.70 -17.63 11.29
N CYS A 89 5.06 -16.39 10.95
CA CYS A 89 6.12 -15.63 11.63
C CYS A 89 5.64 -14.28 12.19
N GLU A 90 4.51 -13.76 11.72
CA GLU A 90 3.90 -12.52 12.23
C GLU A 90 2.39 -12.55 11.99
N LEU A 91 1.62 -12.02 12.94
CA LEU A 91 0.19 -11.81 12.83
C LEU A 91 -0.10 -10.35 13.20
N ASN A 92 -0.53 -9.55 12.23
CA ASN A 92 -0.95 -8.16 12.41
C ASN A 92 -2.48 -8.08 12.37
N VAL A 93 -3.06 -7.35 13.32
CA VAL A 93 -4.50 -7.14 13.45
C VAL A 93 -4.79 -5.64 13.52
N SER A 94 -5.45 -5.12 12.48
CA SER A 94 -5.99 -3.76 12.45
C SER A 94 -7.36 -3.74 13.12
N VAL A 95 -7.41 -3.26 14.37
CA VAL A 95 -8.67 -3.19 15.14
C VAL A 95 -9.48 -1.95 14.77
N TYR A 96 -8.80 -0.82 14.57
CA TYR A 96 -9.40 0.42 14.11
C TYR A 96 -8.40 1.19 13.25
N ASN A 97 -8.88 1.79 12.16
CA ASN A 97 -8.19 2.85 11.46
C ASN A 97 -9.23 3.83 10.89
N ARG A 98 -8.94 5.13 10.98
CA ARG A 98 -9.90 6.20 10.62
C ARG A 98 -10.24 6.21 9.14
N GLY A 99 -9.29 5.87 8.27
CA GLY A 99 -9.52 5.80 6.83
C GLY A 99 -10.55 4.75 6.44
N ASP A 100 -10.60 3.62 7.17
CA ASP A 100 -11.50 2.53 6.85
C ASP A 100 -12.81 2.51 7.63
N ALA A 101 -12.75 2.86 8.92
CA ALA A 101 -13.89 2.87 9.83
C ALA A 101 -14.54 4.24 10.01
N GLY A 102 -13.95 5.31 9.46
CA GLY A 102 -14.40 6.68 9.66
C GLY A 102 -14.00 7.25 11.02
N GLU A 103 -14.49 8.44 11.32
CA GLU A 103 -14.19 9.13 12.58
C GLU A 103 -14.78 8.41 13.79
N MET A 104 -13.97 8.24 14.83
CA MET A 104 -14.40 7.71 16.12
C MET A 104 -14.26 8.80 17.20
N PRO A 105 -15.29 9.03 18.03
CA PRO A 105 -15.16 9.93 19.17
C PRO A 105 -14.04 9.48 20.12
N LYS A 106 -13.24 10.43 20.59
CA LYS A 106 -12.09 10.15 21.47
C LYS A 106 -12.46 9.26 22.67
N LYS A 107 -13.56 9.56 23.36
CA LYS A 107 -14.03 8.77 24.52
C LYS A 107 -14.30 7.31 24.17
N THR A 108 -14.89 7.05 23.01
CA THR A 108 -15.18 5.70 22.53
C THR A 108 -13.88 4.97 22.19
N PHE A 109 -12.93 5.67 21.58
CA PHE A 109 -11.62 5.10 21.25
C PHE A 109 -10.78 4.81 22.50
N ASP A 110 -10.77 5.71 23.48
CA ASP A 110 -10.08 5.48 24.75
C ASP A 110 -10.62 4.24 25.47
N ALA A 111 -11.96 4.08 25.52
CA ALA A 111 -12.59 2.88 26.08
C ALA A 111 -12.26 1.60 25.30
N LEU A 112 -12.10 1.69 23.97
CA LEU A 112 -11.63 0.60 23.14
C LEU A 112 -10.18 0.22 23.48
N LEU A 113 -9.29 1.21 23.60
CA LEU A 113 -7.89 0.99 24.00
C LEU A 113 -7.81 0.28 25.34
N ASP A 114 -8.52 0.78 26.35
CA ASP A 114 -8.53 0.20 27.69
C ASP A 114 -9.05 -1.24 27.67
N ALA A 115 -10.11 -1.51 26.89
CA ALA A 115 -10.66 -2.86 26.77
C ALA A 115 -9.68 -3.84 26.11
N VAL A 116 -9.01 -3.42 25.03
CA VAL A 116 -8.00 -4.23 24.33
C VAL A 116 -6.78 -4.45 25.22
N GLU A 117 -6.27 -3.41 25.87
CA GLU A 117 -5.13 -3.50 26.76
C GLU A 117 -5.38 -4.48 27.91
N ASN A 118 -6.55 -4.41 28.55
CA ASN A 118 -6.91 -5.32 29.64
C ASN A 118 -6.95 -6.79 29.18
N ARG A 119 -7.40 -7.05 27.94
CA ARG A 119 -7.40 -8.39 27.35
C ARG A 119 -5.99 -8.87 27.06
N LEU A 120 -5.14 -8.01 26.48
CA LEU A 120 -3.74 -8.33 26.21
C LEU A 120 -2.93 -8.57 27.49
N ALA A 121 -3.17 -7.80 28.55
CA ALA A 121 -2.54 -8.03 29.85
C ALA A 121 -2.95 -9.38 30.47
N GLY A 122 -4.21 -9.81 30.28
CA GLY A 122 -4.65 -11.15 30.67
C GLY A 122 -3.98 -12.25 29.83
N PHE A 123 -3.92 -12.06 28.51
CA PHE A 123 -3.31 -12.98 27.57
C PHE A 123 -1.80 -13.18 27.83
N ALA A 124 -1.08 -12.08 28.03
CA ALA A 124 0.37 -12.06 28.26
C ALA A 124 0.78 -12.51 29.67
N GLY A 125 -0.18 -12.72 30.59
CA GLY A 125 0.10 -12.89 32.01
C GLY A 125 0.14 -11.53 32.71
N ARG A 126 -0.70 -11.33 33.74
CA ARG A 126 -0.92 -10.00 34.35
C ARG A 126 0.31 -9.46 35.09
N GLU A 127 1.22 -10.36 35.46
CA GLU A 127 2.53 -10.07 36.02
C GLU A 127 3.50 -9.45 35.01
N ASN A 128 3.30 -9.69 33.71
CA ASN A 128 4.12 -9.13 32.65
C ASN A 128 3.70 -7.70 32.33
N VAL A 129 4.41 -6.75 32.93
CA VAL A 129 4.17 -5.32 32.71
C VAL A 129 4.72 -4.90 31.33
N PRO A 130 3.91 -4.25 30.46
CA PRO A 130 4.37 -3.86 29.14
C PRO A 130 5.37 -2.71 29.17
N GLN A 131 6.33 -2.75 28.24
CA GLN A 131 7.18 -1.61 27.94
C GLN A 131 6.41 -0.59 27.11
N THR A 132 6.28 0.64 27.61
CA THR A 132 5.66 1.74 26.86
C THR A 132 6.69 2.47 26.00
N GLN A 133 6.36 2.70 24.73
CA GLN A 133 7.23 3.42 23.80
C GLN A 133 6.44 4.47 23.03
N ASN A 134 7.13 5.53 22.60
CA ASN A 134 6.52 6.61 21.84
C ASN A 134 7.48 7.13 20.77
N VAL A 135 6.95 7.39 19.58
CA VAL A 135 7.68 8.04 18.49
C VAL A 135 6.85 9.22 17.99
N SER A 136 7.45 10.41 18.01
CA SER A 136 6.85 11.61 17.43
C SER A 136 7.09 11.65 15.92
N VAL A 137 6.04 11.92 15.16
CA VAL A 137 6.03 11.98 13.71
C VAL A 137 5.20 13.19 13.30
N GLU A 138 5.86 14.32 12.96
CA GLU A 138 5.26 15.52 12.34
C GLU A 138 3.83 15.85 12.81
N GLY A 139 3.71 16.24 14.09
CA GLY A 139 2.43 16.63 14.69
C GLY A 139 1.56 15.49 15.21
N SER A 140 1.93 14.23 14.95
CA SER A 140 1.31 13.03 15.50
C SER A 140 2.26 12.28 16.43
N ARG A 141 1.70 11.51 17.37
CA ARG A 141 2.49 10.68 18.28
C ARG A 141 2.00 9.25 18.23
N ILE A 142 2.85 8.38 17.71
CA ILE A 142 2.63 6.95 17.70
C ILE A 142 3.06 6.42 19.05
N ARG A 143 2.15 5.70 19.70
CA ARG A 143 2.35 5.08 21.01
C ARG A 143 2.32 3.58 20.84
N SER A 144 3.04 2.88 21.70
CA SER A 144 2.98 1.43 21.75
C SER A 144 3.18 0.90 23.16
N LYS A 145 2.63 -0.29 23.41
CA LYS A 145 2.89 -1.13 24.57
C LYS A 145 3.36 -2.49 24.07
N VAL A 146 4.47 -2.97 24.63
CA VAL A 146 5.10 -4.22 24.23
C VAL A 146 5.15 -5.18 25.41
N TRP A 147 4.46 -6.30 25.29
CA TRP A 147 4.60 -7.44 26.19
C TRP A 147 5.58 -8.43 25.57
N ARG A 148 6.58 -8.85 26.32
CA ARG A 148 7.50 -9.93 25.92
C ARG A 148 7.33 -11.06 26.91
N THR A 149 7.06 -12.24 26.38
CA THR A 149 6.76 -13.46 27.14
C THR A 149 7.54 -14.62 26.53
N ASP A 150 7.57 -15.76 27.21
CA ASP A 150 8.31 -16.93 26.72
C ASP A 150 7.72 -17.54 25.43
N ALA A 151 6.44 -17.28 25.14
CA ALA A 151 5.76 -17.79 23.95
C ALA A 151 5.56 -16.73 22.85
N TYR A 152 5.54 -15.45 23.24
CA TYR A 152 5.10 -14.35 22.39
C TYR A 152 5.76 -13.03 22.72
N ASP A 153 6.01 -12.24 21.68
CA ASP A 153 6.02 -10.79 21.80
C ASP A 153 4.71 -10.22 21.24
N VAL A 154 4.07 -9.34 21.99
CA VAL A 154 2.82 -8.66 21.58
C VAL A 154 3.04 -7.16 21.59
N VAL A 155 2.74 -6.51 20.47
CA VAL A 155 2.89 -5.05 20.29
C VAL A 155 1.52 -4.44 20.02
N MET A 156 0.98 -3.70 20.99
CA MET A 156 -0.20 -2.87 20.77
C MET A 156 0.27 -1.48 20.35
N ARG A 157 -0.18 -0.99 19.18
CA ARG A 157 0.17 0.34 18.64
C ARG A 157 -1.07 1.19 18.41
N TRP A 158 -0.97 2.47 18.73
CA TRP A 158 -2.05 3.41 18.44
C TRP A 158 -1.54 4.83 18.25
N SER A 159 -2.37 5.68 17.64
CA SER A 159 -2.04 7.08 17.41
C SER A 159 -3.26 7.99 17.53
N TYR A 160 -2.96 9.25 17.84
CA TYR A 160 -3.88 10.38 17.70
C TYR A 160 -3.20 11.45 16.87
N THR A 161 -3.98 12.17 16.07
CA THR A 161 -3.60 13.48 15.54
C THR A 161 -4.29 14.54 16.36
N ARG A 162 -3.52 15.31 17.13
CA ARG A 162 -4.07 16.17 18.18
C ARG A 162 -4.92 15.32 19.15
N SER A 163 -6.24 15.42 19.05
CA SER A 163 -7.21 14.67 19.87
C SER A 163 -8.09 13.72 19.05
N VAL A 164 -7.86 13.61 17.74
CA VAL A 164 -8.62 12.73 16.85
C VAL A 164 -7.93 11.36 16.79
N PRO A 165 -8.61 10.27 17.14
CA PRO A 165 -8.09 8.91 16.97
C PRO A 165 -7.75 8.59 15.52
N GLU A 166 -6.62 7.92 15.30
CA GLU A 166 -6.18 7.57 13.94
C GLU A 166 -6.21 6.07 13.69
N PHE A 167 -5.59 5.29 14.57
CA PHE A 167 -5.58 3.83 14.45
C PHE A 167 -5.29 3.15 15.78
N LEU A 168 -5.67 1.86 15.86
CA LEU A 168 -5.28 0.87 16.85
C LEU A 168 -4.98 -0.44 16.12
N ALA A 169 -3.75 -0.93 16.25
CA ALA A 169 -3.28 -2.19 15.70
C ALA A 169 -2.60 -3.04 16.77
N ILE A 170 -2.59 -4.36 16.57
CA ILE A 170 -1.94 -5.33 17.44
C ILE A 170 -1.11 -6.25 16.57
N ASP A 171 0.18 -6.38 16.89
CA ASP A 171 1.08 -7.33 16.24
C ASP A 171 1.45 -8.44 17.23
N PHE A 172 1.44 -9.68 16.76
CA PHE A 172 1.92 -10.84 17.47
C PHE A 172 3.14 -11.41 16.74
N PHE A 173 4.19 -11.71 17.49
CA PHE A 173 5.42 -12.32 17.02
C PHE A 173 5.79 -13.54 17.88
N PRO A 174 6.59 -14.48 17.35
CA PRO A 174 7.32 -15.43 18.17
C PRO A 174 8.11 -14.71 19.28
N ALA A 175 8.37 -15.39 20.39
CA ALA A 175 9.17 -14.83 21.48
C ALA A 175 10.53 -14.31 20.94
N GLY A 176 10.84 -13.04 21.24
CA GLY A 176 12.05 -12.36 20.74
C GLY A 176 11.99 -11.90 19.27
N GLY A 177 10.86 -12.11 18.58
CA GLY A 177 10.66 -11.73 17.19
C GLY A 177 10.23 -10.27 17.00
N ALA A 178 9.70 -9.60 18.03
CA ALA A 178 9.30 -8.20 17.89
C ALA A 178 10.53 -7.27 17.82
N PRO A 179 10.45 -6.14 17.09
CA PRO A 179 11.50 -5.14 17.09
C PRO A 179 11.86 -4.68 18.51
N LYS A 180 13.16 -4.38 18.77
CA LYS A 180 13.59 -3.94 20.12
C LYS A 180 12.90 -2.64 20.52
N SER A 181 12.68 -1.75 19.55
CA SER A 181 11.90 -0.53 19.73
C SER A 181 11.00 -0.22 18.54
N LEU A 182 9.95 0.56 18.76
CA LEU A 182 9.07 1.12 17.75
C LEU A 182 9.87 1.87 16.68
N ARG A 183 10.91 2.62 17.08
CA ARG A 183 11.78 3.33 16.14
C ARG A 183 12.60 2.37 15.25
N GLU A 184 13.03 1.24 15.80
CA GLU A 184 13.80 0.24 15.05
C GLU A 184 12.91 -0.48 14.03
N GLY A 185 11.68 -0.84 14.39
CA GLY A 185 10.72 -1.45 13.45
C GLY A 185 10.38 -0.56 12.26
N LEU A 186 10.45 0.77 12.41
CA LEU A 186 10.22 1.73 11.32
C LEU A 186 11.39 1.89 10.35
N LYS A 187 12.59 1.43 10.73
CA LYS A 187 13.78 1.57 9.89
C LYS A 187 13.97 0.36 9.01
N THR A 188 14.58 0.59 7.86
CA THR A 188 15.15 -0.48 7.04
C THR A 188 16.28 -1.20 7.78
N THR A 189 16.34 -2.51 7.63
CA THR A 189 17.32 -3.37 8.29
C THR A 189 18.33 -3.97 7.31
N VAL A 190 17.94 -4.12 6.06
CA VAL A 190 18.75 -4.68 4.95
C VAL A 190 19.73 -3.65 4.41
N ALA A 191 20.99 -4.05 4.19
CA ALA A 191 22.01 -3.19 3.59
C ALA A 191 21.94 -3.22 2.05
N THR A 192 22.37 -2.14 1.40
CA THR A 192 22.39 -2.04 -0.08
C THR A 192 23.19 -3.18 -0.73
N SER A 193 24.28 -3.64 -0.11
CA SER A 193 25.12 -4.73 -0.63
C SER A 193 24.52 -6.13 -0.52
N GLU A 194 23.30 -6.25 0.00
CA GLU A 194 22.55 -7.51 0.04
C GLU A 194 21.46 -7.56 -1.04
N LEU A 195 21.22 -6.46 -1.75
CA LEU A 195 20.09 -6.33 -2.67
C LEU A 195 20.35 -6.98 -4.03
N ASP A 196 21.58 -6.96 -4.51
CA ASP A 196 22.00 -7.63 -5.76
C ASP A 196 21.72 -9.14 -5.72
N LYS A 197 21.87 -9.76 -4.55
CA LYS A 197 21.57 -11.19 -4.31
C LYS A 197 20.10 -11.54 -4.42
N ARG A 198 19.21 -10.54 -4.48
CA ARG A 198 17.75 -10.73 -4.59
C ARG A 198 17.27 -10.63 -6.04
N LEU A 199 18.20 -10.42 -6.98
CA LEU A 199 17.90 -10.35 -8.39
C LEU A 199 17.70 -11.75 -8.98
N ILE A 200 16.60 -11.88 -9.69
CA ILE A 200 16.21 -13.05 -10.47
C ILE A 200 16.50 -12.74 -11.93
N ASN A 201 17.10 -13.71 -12.62
CA ASN A 201 17.37 -13.63 -14.05
C ASN A 201 16.72 -14.85 -14.73
N ASP A 202 15.75 -14.60 -15.59
CA ASP A 202 15.08 -15.65 -16.37
C ASP A 202 15.76 -15.83 -17.74
N GLU A 203 15.58 -17.00 -18.35
CA GLU A 203 16.15 -17.33 -19.66
C GLU A 203 15.69 -16.39 -20.79
N ASP A 204 14.48 -15.84 -20.67
CA ASP A 204 13.91 -14.88 -21.63
C ASP A 204 14.61 -13.51 -21.60
N GLY A 205 15.52 -13.28 -20.65
CA GLY A 205 16.24 -12.03 -20.46
C GLY A 205 15.65 -11.12 -19.38
N SER A 206 14.55 -11.51 -18.73
CA SER A 206 13.97 -10.77 -17.61
C SER A 206 14.94 -10.72 -16.44
N ARG A 207 15.27 -9.51 -15.99
CA ARG A 207 16.06 -9.25 -14.78
C ARG A 207 15.24 -8.42 -13.83
N TYR A 208 14.90 -8.98 -12.67
CA TYR A 208 13.93 -8.37 -11.75
C TYR A 208 14.12 -8.82 -10.31
N MET A 209 13.37 -8.22 -9.38
CA MET A 209 13.27 -8.65 -7.98
C MET A 209 11.81 -8.83 -7.57
N THR A 210 11.57 -9.70 -6.59
CA THR A 210 10.26 -9.83 -5.96
C THR A 210 10.16 -8.89 -4.77
N VAL A 211 9.17 -8.00 -4.80
CA VAL A 211 8.87 -7.08 -3.70
C VAL A 211 7.61 -7.57 -2.98
N PRO A 212 7.61 -7.68 -1.63
CA PRO A 212 6.47 -8.20 -0.88
C PRO A 212 5.15 -7.56 -1.31
N MET A 213 4.10 -8.37 -1.46
CA MET A 213 2.81 -7.85 -1.88
C MET A 213 2.06 -7.21 -0.70
N VAL A 214 1.48 -6.04 -0.97
CA VAL A 214 0.52 -5.36 -0.11
C VAL A 214 -0.58 -4.91 -1.04
N ASP A 215 -1.81 -5.26 -0.68
CA ASP A 215 -2.98 -4.74 -1.39
C ASP A 215 -3.41 -3.42 -0.74
N GLN A 216 -3.51 -2.39 -1.57
CA GLN A 216 -3.90 -1.06 -1.13
C GLN A 216 -5.34 -1.00 -0.61
N GLY A 217 -6.19 -1.98 -0.90
CA GLY A 217 -7.62 -1.95 -0.60
C GLY A 217 -8.31 -0.76 -1.27
N ALA A 218 -8.83 0.17 -0.45
CA ALA A 218 -9.63 1.29 -0.94
C ALA A 218 -8.85 2.30 -1.81
N LYS A 219 -9.60 3.12 -2.57
CA LYS A 219 -9.03 4.20 -3.40
C LYS A 219 -8.24 5.19 -2.53
N GLY A 220 -7.02 5.51 -2.94
CA GLY A 220 -6.16 6.52 -2.31
C GLY A 220 -4.90 5.98 -1.63
N TYR A 221 -4.83 4.67 -1.35
CA TYR A 221 -3.70 4.05 -0.64
C TYR A 221 -2.53 3.59 -1.51
N CYS A 222 -2.62 3.73 -2.85
CA CYS A 222 -1.58 3.21 -3.76
C CYS A 222 -0.15 3.66 -3.41
N VAL A 223 0.03 4.90 -2.94
CA VAL A 223 1.36 5.37 -2.55
C VAL A 223 1.82 4.78 -1.23
N ALA A 224 0.93 4.72 -0.24
CA ALA A 224 1.24 4.14 1.07
C ALA A 224 1.58 2.64 0.93
N ALA A 225 0.82 1.90 0.13
CA ALA A 225 1.09 0.52 -0.21
C ALA A 225 2.43 0.37 -0.95
N THR A 226 2.70 1.18 -2.00
CA THR A 226 3.98 1.14 -2.74
C THR A 226 5.18 1.33 -1.80
N VAL A 227 5.10 2.31 -0.90
CA VAL A 227 6.18 2.62 0.04
C VAL A 227 6.33 1.51 1.07
N GLU A 228 5.23 1.00 1.64
CA GLU A 228 5.28 -0.16 2.54
C GLU A 228 5.99 -1.33 1.88
N ARG A 229 5.60 -1.68 0.65
CA ARG A 229 6.18 -2.80 -0.10
C ARG A 229 7.69 -2.68 -0.25
N ILE A 230 8.18 -1.49 -0.64
CA ILE A 230 9.61 -1.22 -0.78
C ILE A 230 10.32 -1.25 0.59
N LEU A 231 9.73 -0.66 1.63
CA LEU A 231 10.34 -0.66 2.96
C LEU A 231 10.38 -2.05 3.59
N ARG A 232 9.35 -2.88 3.38
CA ARG A 232 9.34 -4.30 3.75
C ARG A 232 10.35 -5.12 2.97
N TYR A 233 10.55 -4.82 1.68
CA TYR A 233 11.66 -5.39 0.92
C TYR A 233 13.00 -5.06 1.60
N TYR A 234 13.15 -3.87 2.20
CA TYR A 234 14.32 -3.54 3.02
C TYR A 234 14.25 -3.98 4.49
N GLY A 235 13.27 -4.82 4.86
CA GLY A 235 13.13 -5.42 6.18
C GLY A 235 12.59 -4.48 7.28
N SER A 236 11.82 -3.45 6.91
CA SER A 236 11.03 -2.67 7.86
C SER A 236 9.68 -3.34 8.16
N ASN A 237 9.13 -3.11 9.35
CA ASN A 237 7.81 -3.59 9.79
C ASN A 237 6.75 -2.48 9.73
N ILE A 238 7.01 -1.40 9.00
CA ILE A 238 6.04 -0.32 8.82
C ILE A 238 4.86 -0.80 7.95
N ASP A 239 3.65 -0.37 8.27
CA ASP A 239 2.44 -0.66 7.50
C ASP A 239 1.90 0.59 6.77
N GLN A 240 1.04 0.38 5.78
CA GLN A 240 0.49 1.44 4.94
C GLN A 240 -0.33 2.47 5.73
N HIS A 241 -0.93 2.10 6.87
CA HIS A 241 -1.66 3.08 7.70
C HIS A 241 -0.69 4.05 8.38
N MET A 242 0.47 3.56 8.84
CA MET A 242 1.53 4.43 9.34
C MET A 242 2.10 5.34 8.25
N ILE A 243 2.30 4.82 7.02
CA ILE A 243 2.76 5.62 5.88
C ILE A 243 1.71 6.66 5.47
N ALA A 244 0.44 6.28 5.40
CA ALA A 244 -0.65 7.21 5.10
C ALA A 244 -0.68 8.34 6.13
N LYS A 245 -0.46 8.03 7.42
CA LYS A 245 -0.36 9.06 8.48
C LYS A 245 0.83 9.99 8.29
N LEU A 246 2.00 9.45 7.92
CA LEU A 246 3.18 10.24 7.56
C LEU A 246 2.86 11.21 6.41
N ALA A 247 1.98 10.80 5.48
CA ALA A 247 1.56 11.62 4.33
C ALA A 247 0.42 12.60 4.63
N GLU A 248 -0.44 12.32 5.61
CA GLU A 248 -1.58 13.16 6.01
C GLU A 248 -1.23 14.32 6.95
N SER A 249 0.00 14.44 7.47
CA SER A 249 0.40 15.59 8.30
C SER A 249 0.35 16.93 7.55
N ASP A 250 0.07 16.94 6.23
CA ASP A 250 -0.15 18.11 5.38
C ASP A 250 -1.57 18.16 4.72
N ALA A 251 -2.59 17.70 5.45
CA ALA A 251 -3.95 17.45 4.95
C ALA A 251 -4.89 18.66 4.78
N GLN A 252 -4.53 19.67 3.97
CA GLN A 252 -5.52 20.65 3.50
C GLN A 252 -6.10 20.41 2.10
N ARG A 253 -5.51 19.55 1.26
CA ARG A 253 -6.00 19.30 -0.11
C ARG A 253 -5.67 17.87 -0.53
N GLY A 254 -6.57 17.23 -1.26
CA GLY A 254 -6.49 15.81 -1.65
C GLY A 254 -5.16 15.39 -2.26
N THR A 255 -4.93 14.07 -2.29
CA THR A 255 -3.67 13.42 -2.63
C THR A 255 -3.04 13.94 -3.94
N ASN A 256 -2.09 14.86 -3.83
CA ASN A 256 -1.19 15.21 -4.90
C ASN A 256 0.02 14.26 -4.79
N ILE A 257 0.28 13.49 -5.85
CA ILE A 257 1.43 12.57 -5.89
C ILE A 257 2.72 13.30 -5.50
N ASN A 258 2.93 14.52 -6.00
CA ASN A 258 4.14 15.31 -5.71
C ASN A 258 4.26 15.65 -4.22
N LYS A 259 3.15 15.83 -3.50
CA LYS A 259 3.18 16.03 -2.04
C LYS A 259 3.61 14.77 -1.30
N ILE A 260 3.21 13.58 -1.76
CA ILE A 260 3.66 12.34 -1.09
C ILE A 260 5.14 12.10 -1.36
N VAL A 261 5.60 12.49 -2.54
CA VAL A 261 7.03 12.50 -2.88
C VAL A 261 7.82 13.40 -1.91
N GLU A 262 7.35 14.61 -1.64
CA GLU A 262 7.93 15.52 -0.63
C GLU A 262 7.89 14.93 0.78
N VAL A 263 6.81 14.23 1.17
CA VAL A 263 6.71 13.55 2.47
C VAL A 263 7.79 12.48 2.62
N LEU A 264 8.00 11.65 1.59
CA LEU A 264 9.03 10.62 1.61
C LEU A 264 10.43 11.24 1.74
N GLU A 265 10.66 12.34 1.02
CA GLU A 265 11.88 13.12 1.13
C GLU A 265 12.08 13.69 2.55
N GLY A 266 11.05 14.26 3.16
CA GLY A 266 11.11 14.81 4.52
C GLY A 266 11.34 13.75 5.62
N ASN A 267 10.89 12.51 5.38
CA ASN A 267 10.91 11.44 6.38
C ASN A 267 12.04 10.41 6.21
N GLN A 268 12.99 10.67 5.30
CA GLN A 268 14.15 9.83 5.01
C GLN A 268 14.92 9.29 6.24
N VAL A 269 15.23 10.16 7.22
CA VAL A 269 15.99 9.77 8.43
C VAL A 269 15.19 8.79 9.29
N LYS A 270 13.88 9.03 9.44
CA LYS A 270 12.99 8.23 10.28
C LYS A 270 12.78 6.85 9.69
N LEU A 271 12.58 6.79 8.37
CA LEU A 271 12.38 5.55 7.61
C LEU A 271 13.69 4.80 7.33
N GLY A 272 14.85 5.42 7.58
CA GLY A 272 16.14 4.81 7.27
C GLY A 272 16.40 4.68 5.78
N ILE A 273 15.92 5.62 4.96
CA ILE A 273 16.06 5.62 3.50
C ILE A 273 16.76 6.88 2.99
N ARG A 274 17.45 6.79 1.86
CA ARG A 274 17.86 7.92 1.04
C ARG A 274 16.86 8.04 -0.10
N TYR A 275 16.30 9.23 -0.22
CA TYR A 275 15.38 9.56 -1.30
C TYR A 275 16.19 10.14 -2.47
N ARG A 276 15.90 9.68 -3.69
CA ARG A 276 16.41 10.25 -4.94
C ARG A 276 15.27 10.41 -5.93
N LYS A 277 15.00 11.65 -6.33
CA LYS A 277 14.13 11.94 -7.47
C LYS A 277 14.92 11.72 -8.75
N LEU A 278 14.53 10.72 -9.54
CA LEU A 278 15.19 10.37 -10.81
C LEU A 278 14.52 11.08 -11.98
N TYR A 279 13.20 11.25 -11.93
CA TYR A 279 12.44 11.96 -12.96
C TYR A 279 11.16 12.58 -12.39
N GLN A 280 10.74 13.71 -12.95
CA GLN A 280 9.44 14.36 -12.72
C GLN A 280 8.95 14.99 -14.02
N TYR A 281 7.69 14.76 -14.36
CA TYR A 281 7.06 15.35 -15.54
C TYR A 281 6.63 16.80 -15.26
N SER A 282 7.43 17.76 -15.74
CA SER A 282 7.29 19.18 -15.41
C SER A 282 6.12 19.89 -16.09
N ASP A 283 5.55 19.32 -17.15
CA ASP A 283 4.38 19.90 -17.84
C ASP A 283 3.12 19.99 -16.97
N LEU A 284 3.15 19.40 -15.76
CA LEU A 284 2.06 19.48 -14.78
C LEU A 284 2.31 20.53 -13.68
N ASP A 285 3.48 21.17 -13.66
CA ASP A 285 3.90 22.00 -12.52
C ASP A 285 3.13 23.33 -12.46
N THR A 286 2.86 23.95 -13.62
CA THR A 286 2.06 25.16 -13.69
C THR A 286 0.94 25.08 -14.72
N TYR A 287 -0.05 25.96 -14.57
CA TYR A 287 -1.10 26.13 -15.57
C TYR A 287 -0.54 26.47 -16.96
N SER A 288 0.55 27.23 -17.03
CA SER A 288 1.17 27.62 -18.31
C SER A 288 1.80 26.41 -18.99
N ASP A 289 2.54 25.60 -18.24
CA ASP A 289 3.19 24.40 -18.76
C ASP A 289 2.13 23.41 -19.24
N PHE A 290 1.09 23.20 -18.43
CA PHE A 290 -0.01 22.31 -18.78
C PHE A 290 -0.77 22.78 -20.04
N LYS A 291 -1.01 24.09 -20.17
CA LYS A 291 -1.59 24.65 -21.39
C LYS A 291 -0.65 24.49 -22.59
N GLY A 292 0.66 24.64 -22.40
CA GLY A 292 1.69 24.39 -23.39
C GLY A 292 1.68 22.94 -23.90
N MET A 293 1.58 21.99 -22.97
CA MET A 293 1.42 20.56 -23.26
C MET A 293 0.19 20.30 -24.14
N ILE A 294 -0.97 20.88 -23.81
CA ILE A 294 -2.20 20.71 -24.61
C ILE A 294 -2.05 21.32 -26.02
N ASN A 295 -1.37 22.45 -26.17
CA ASN A 295 -1.09 23.03 -27.48
C ASN A 295 -0.18 22.11 -28.32
N SER A 296 0.84 21.52 -27.70
CA SER A 296 1.73 20.55 -28.32
C SER A 296 1.00 19.27 -28.71
N TYR A 297 0.13 18.75 -27.83
CA TYR A 297 -0.78 17.63 -28.10
C TYR A 297 -1.65 17.94 -29.33
N ASN A 298 -2.32 19.09 -29.37
CA ASN A 298 -3.20 19.48 -30.47
C ASN A 298 -2.47 19.61 -31.81
N THR A 299 -1.19 20.00 -31.78
CA THR A 299 -0.36 20.05 -32.98
C THR A 299 -0.12 18.65 -33.54
N ILE A 300 0.12 17.67 -32.68
CA ILE A 300 0.31 16.26 -33.07
C ILE A 300 -1.01 15.64 -33.50
N ALA A 301 -2.10 15.85 -32.73
CA ALA A 301 -3.44 15.39 -33.07
C ALA A 301 -3.85 15.83 -34.48
N ARG A 302 -3.58 17.11 -34.83
CA ARG A 302 -3.84 17.64 -36.18
C ARG A 302 -3.06 16.88 -37.26
N ARG A 303 -1.77 16.60 -37.04
CA ARG A 303 -0.94 15.84 -38.00
C ARG A 303 -1.44 14.40 -38.16
N MET A 304 -1.95 13.81 -37.08
CA MET A 304 -2.52 12.46 -37.05
C MET A 304 -3.99 12.41 -37.50
N LYS A 305 -4.61 13.55 -37.85
CA LYS A 305 -6.04 13.67 -38.22
C LYS A 305 -6.99 13.19 -37.10
N LEU A 306 -6.61 13.39 -35.85
CA LEU A 306 -7.39 13.06 -34.66
C LEU A 306 -8.03 14.31 -34.02
N LYS A 307 -9.01 14.09 -33.15
CA LYS A 307 -9.74 15.16 -32.46
C LYS A 307 -8.79 15.97 -31.58
N LYS A 308 -8.87 17.30 -31.70
CA LYS A 308 -8.19 18.26 -30.82
C LYS A 308 -8.97 18.45 -29.52
N ILE A 309 -8.27 18.86 -28.48
CA ILE A 309 -8.85 19.32 -27.22
C ILE A 309 -9.02 20.83 -27.26
N ASP A 310 -10.23 21.32 -27.02
CA ASP A 310 -10.40 22.72 -26.62
C ASP A 310 -10.26 22.80 -25.10
N PHE A 311 -9.27 23.57 -24.64
CA PHE A 311 -9.00 23.72 -23.22
C PHE A 311 -10.19 24.37 -22.49
N ASN A 312 -10.92 25.26 -23.15
CA ASN A 312 -12.03 25.98 -22.54
C ASN A 312 -13.25 25.08 -22.23
N ASP A 313 -13.41 23.96 -22.94
CA ASP A 313 -14.47 22.98 -22.69
C ASP A 313 -14.39 22.35 -21.28
N TYR A 314 -13.22 22.46 -20.64
CA TYR A 314 -12.94 21.87 -19.33
C TYR A 314 -12.79 22.92 -18.23
N VAL A 315 -12.94 24.21 -18.54
CA VAL A 315 -12.87 25.29 -17.57
C VAL A 315 -14.28 25.64 -17.11
N TYR A 316 -14.51 25.64 -15.80
CA TYR A 316 -15.77 26.04 -15.19
C TYR A 316 -15.53 27.13 -14.15
N ILE A 317 -16.57 27.92 -13.86
CA ILE A 317 -16.50 29.03 -12.90
C ILE A 317 -17.37 28.68 -11.71
N VAL A 318 -16.81 28.79 -10.51
CA VAL A 318 -17.59 28.81 -9.26
C VAL A 318 -17.32 30.16 -8.61
N ASP A 319 -18.39 30.91 -8.39
CA ASP A 319 -18.39 32.32 -8.00
C ASP A 319 -17.57 33.21 -8.97
N ARG A 320 -16.35 33.57 -8.59
CA ARG A 320 -15.41 34.38 -9.37
C ARG A 320 -14.11 33.65 -9.67
N THR A 321 -14.01 32.38 -9.32
CA THR A 321 -12.81 31.57 -9.48
C THR A 321 -12.99 30.60 -10.63
N LYS A 322 -12.02 30.59 -11.55
CA LYS A 322 -11.95 29.61 -12.64
C LYS A 322 -11.30 28.33 -12.12
N TYR A 323 -11.94 27.21 -12.38
CA TYR A 323 -11.47 25.88 -12.09
C TYR A 323 -11.30 25.10 -13.38
N LEU A 324 -10.32 24.21 -13.40
CA LEU A 324 -10.09 23.28 -14.49
C LEU A 324 -10.56 21.89 -14.06
N SER A 325 -11.43 21.27 -14.85
CA SER A 325 -11.79 19.86 -14.71
C SER A 325 -10.66 18.98 -15.25
N TYR A 326 -9.56 18.90 -14.48
CA TYR A 326 -8.33 18.22 -14.88
C TYR A 326 -8.57 16.75 -15.26
N GLY A 327 -9.30 15.99 -14.43
CA GLY A 327 -9.57 14.57 -14.71
C GLY A 327 -10.38 14.36 -16.00
N ALA A 328 -11.36 15.22 -16.27
CA ALA A 328 -12.16 15.13 -17.49
C ALA A 328 -11.35 15.50 -18.74
N LEU A 329 -10.47 16.49 -18.64
CA LEU A 329 -9.56 16.88 -19.71
C LEU A 329 -8.54 15.78 -20.00
N MET A 330 -7.91 15.22 -18.97
CA MET A 330 -6.94 14.15 -19.16
C MET A 330 -7.59 12.88 -19.72
N LYS A 331 -8.83 12.58 -19.30
CA LYS A 331 -9.65 11.48 -19.86
C LYS A 331 -9.94 11.64 -21.35
N SER A 332 -9.97 12.86 -21.88
CA SER A 332 -10.27 13.09 -23.30
C SER A 332 -9.05 13.00 -24.22
N LEU A 333 -7.84 12.90 -23.66
CA LEU A 333 -6.62 12.70 -24.45
C LEU A 333 -6.60 11.29 -25.05
N ASP A 334 -6.28 11.22 -26.35
CA ASP A 334 -5.94 9.99 -27.04
C ASP A 334 -4.51 9.59 -26.66
N PHE A 335 -4.36 8.39 -26.08
CA PHE A 335 -3.07 7.92 -25.61
C PHE A 335 -2.02 7.80 -26.73
N LYS A 336 -2.40 7.48 -27.97
CA LYS A 336 -1.42 7.40 -29.07
C LYS A 336 -0.84 8.77 -29.35
N VAL A 337 -1.66 9.82 -29.38
CA VAL A 337 -1.21 11.20 -29.54
C VAL A 337 -0.35 11.63 -28.36
N PHE A 338 -0.77 11.31 -27.13
CA PHE A 338 -0.02 11.65 -25.93
C PHE A 338 1.34 10.94 -25.87
N ARG A 339 1.41 9.67 -26.27
CA ARG A 339 2.68 8.94 -26.38
C ARG A 339 3.60 9.55 -27.43
N GLU A 340 3.08 9.98 -28.58
CA GLU A 340 3.87 10.71 -29.58
C GLU A 340 4.35 12.09 -29.07
N LEU A 341 3.57 12.75 -28.22
CA LEU A 341 4.01 13.97 -27.51
C LEU A 341 5.26 13.68 -26.66
N ARG A 342 5.18 12.64 -25.83
CA ARG A 342 6.27 12.23 -24.92
C ARG A 342 7.54 11.79 -25.64
N LYS A 343 7.47 11.37 -26.91
CA LYS A 343 8.66 11.03 -27.72
C LYS A 343 9.55 12.23 -28.07
N LYS A 344 9.06 13.47 -27.90
CA LYS A 344 9.88 14.67 -28.11
C LYS A 344 10.97 14.81 -27.06
N ASP A 345 10.74 14.26 -25.88
CA ASP A 345 11.63 14.31 -24.72
C ASP A 345 12.65 13.17 -24.78
N LYS A 346 13.40 13.09 -25.90
CA LYS A 346 14.30 11.96 -26.17
C LYS A 346 15.41 11.80 -25.13
N GLY A 347 15.91 12.91 -24.60
CA GLY A 347 16.91 12.93 -23.53
C GLY A 347 16.34 12.28 -22.27
N ASP A 348 15.26 12.85 -21.75
CA ASP A 348 14.61 12.34 -20.54
C ASP A 348 14.15 10.88 -20.66
N ASN A 349 13.68 10.44 -21.84
CA ASN A 349 13.35 9.03 -22.06
C ASN A 349 14.58 8.12 -21.93
N ARG A 350 15.71 8.51 -22.54
CA ARG A 350 16.95 7.74 -22.42
C ARG A 350 17.40 7.70 -20.95
N ASP A 351 17.39 8.84 -20.29
CA ASP A 351 17.82 8.97 -18.89
C ASP A 351 16.86 8.20 -17.95
N PHE A 352 15.57 8.12 -18.25
CA PHE A 352 14.59 7.26 -17.57
C PHE A 352 14.94 5.77 -17.70
N LEU A 353 15.21 5.29 -18.93
CA LEU A 353 15.54 3.88 -19.15
C LEU A 353 16.89 3.50 -18.52
N GLU A 354 17.87 4.41 -18.58
CA GLU A 354 19.17 4.25 -17.91
C GLU A 354 19.00 4.21 -16.38
N ALA A 355 18.22 5.13 -15.81
CA ALA A 355 17.94 5.15 -14.38
C ALA A 355 17.22 3.88 -13.91
N VAL A 356 16.27 3.33 -14.71
CA VAL A 356 15.67 2.03 -14.42
C VAL A 356 16.75 0.96 -14.37
N LYS A 357 17.57 0.85 -15.42
CA LYS A 357 18.61 -0.17 -15.50
C LYS A 357 19.59 -0.11 -14.33
N GLU A 358 20.15 1.06 -14.05
CA GLU A 358 21.15 1.25 -12.99
C GLU A 358 20.62 0.84 -11.62
N ASN A 359 19.40 1.27 -11.27
CA ASN A 359 18.83 0.97 -9.96
C ASN A 359 18.41 -0.51 -9.85
N ILE A 360 17.83 -1.08 -10.90
CA ILE A 360 17.47 -2.51 -10.91
C ILE A 360 18.73 -3.37 -10.82
N ASP A 361 19.82 -3.02 -11.51
CA ASP A 361 21.07 -3.79 -11.44
C ASP A 361 21.68 -3.79 -10.03
N GLU A 362 21.37 -2.77 -9.20
CA GLU A 362 21.71 -2.69 -7.77
C GLU A 362 20.66 -3.32 -6.83
N GLY A 363 19.58 -3.89 -7.37
CA GLY A 363 18.49 -4.49 -6.57
C GLY A 363 17.59 -3.46 -5.89
N ILE A 364 17.53 -2.23 -6.40
CA ILE A 364 16.74 -1.11 -5.87
C ILE A 364 15.43 -0.99 -6.67
N PRO A 365 14.26 -1.36 -6.10
CA PRO A 365 12.97 -1.14 -6.75
C PRO A 365 12.64 0.36 -6.79
N LEU A 366 11.90 0.78 -7.83
CA LEU A 366 11.60 2.19 -8.05
C LEU A 366 10.12 2.49 -7.84
N CYS A 367 9.83 3.51 -7.02
CA CYS A 367 8.51 4.13 -6.94
C CYS A 367 8.22 4.81 -8.29
N TRP A 368 7.14 4.38 -8.95
CA TRP A 368 6.78 4.82 -10.28
C TRP A 368 5.36 5.37 -10.30
N SER A 369 5.25 6.70 -10.37
CA SER A 369 3.97 7.37 -10.52
C SER A 369 3.60 7.43 -11.98
N THR A 370 2.39 7.00 -12.31
CA THR A 370 1.91 6.90 -13.68
C THR A 370 0.52 7.50 -13.85
N PHE A 371 0.27 8.03 -15.04
CA PHE A 371 -1.09 8.15 -15.54
C PHE A 371 -1.70 6.77 -15.82
N ILE A 372 -2.97 6.62 -15.50
CA ILE A 372 -3.81 5.52 -15.98
C ILE A 372 -4.67 6.07 -17.11
N PHE A 373 -4.39 5.63 -18.34
CA PHE A 373 -5.24 5.86 -19.49
C PHE A 373 -6.12 4.64 -19.73
N PRO A 374 -7.42 4.81 -20.07
CA PRO A 374 -8.29 3.68 -20.42
C PRO A 374 -7.67 2.82 -21.53
N GLY A 375 -7.60 1.51 -21.30
CA GLY A 375 -7.09 0.53 -22.26
C GLY A 375 -5.56 0.43 -22.39
N VAL A 376 -4.78 1.07 -21.51
CA VAL A 376 -3.31 1.03 -21.53
C VAL A 376 -2.77 0.20 -20.36
N GLY A 377 -1.82 -0.70 -20.61
CA GLY A 377 -1.11 -1.42 -19.54
C GLY A 377 -1.99 -2.32 -18.66
N GLY A 378 -3.07 -2.88 -19.23
CA GLY A 378 -3.99 -3.77 -18.52
C GLY A 378 -4.91 -3.07 -17.50
N SER A 379 -5.08 -1.74 -17.57
CA SER A 379 -6.05 -1.04 -16.74
C SER A 379 -7.48 -1.41 -17.17
N GLY A 380 -8.19 -2.22 -16.38
CA GLY A 380 -9.60 -2.57 -16.63
C GLY A 380 -10.60 -1.40 -16.46
N GLY A 381 -10.13 -0.23 -16.03
CA GLY A 381 -10.96 0.96 -15.80
C GLY A 381 -11.24 1.76 -17.06
N SER A 382 -12.46 2.28 -17.17
CA SER A 382 -12.90 3.23 -18.22
C SER A 382 -12.58 4.69 -17.89
N GLU A 383 -11.83 4.95 -16.81
CA GLU A 383 -11.55 6.29 -16.29
C GLU A 383 -10.06 6.59 -16.27
N PHE A 384 -9.75 7.87 -16.51
CA PHE A 384 -8.41 8.39 -16.26
C PHE A 384 -8.16 8.43 -14.75
N GLY A 385 -6.94 8.08 -14.35
CA GLY A 385 -6.50 8.18 -12.97
C GLY A 385 -5.01 8.43 -12.87
N MET A 386 -4.53 8.55 -11.64
CA MET A 386 -3.12 8.42 -11.34
C MET A 386 -2.92 7.24 -10.39
N HIS A 387 -1.77 6.58 -10.50
CA HIS A 387 -1.42 5.44 -9.66
C HIS A 387 0.07 5.43 -9.39
N MET A 388 0.44 4.97 -8.20
CA MET A 388 1.82 4.65 -7.86
C MET A 388 1.98 3.13 -7.90
N ARG A 389 2.93 2.67 -8.71
CA ARG A 389 3.31 1.27 -8.91
C ARG A 389 4.81 1.14 -8.67
N ILE A 390 5.34 -0.08 -8.72
CA ILE A 390 6.76 -0.35 -8.50
C ILE A 390 7.36 -0.89 -9.79
N ILE A 391 8.41 -0.25 -10.30
CA ILE A 391 9.27 -0.91 -11.30
C ILE A 391 10.18 -1.86 -10.54
N THR A 392 10.10 -3.14 -10.87
CA THR A 392 10.81 -4.23 -10.21
C THR A 392 11.84 -4.89 -11.11
N GLY A 393 11.87 -4.55 -12.40
CA GLY A 393 12.85 -5.07 -13.32
C GLY A 393 12.79 -4.49 -14.72
N TYR A 394 13.61 -5.06 -15.60
CA TYR A 394 13.56 -4.84 -17.03
C TYR A 394 14.00 -6.12 -17.78
N ASN A 395 13.60 -6.25 -19.04
CA ASN A 395 14.13 -7.31 -19.90
C ASN A 395 15.41 -6.82 -20.58
N THR A 396 16.50 -7.56 -20.39
CA THR A 396 17.85 -7.22 -20.92
C THR A 396 17.97 -7.30 -22.44
N LYS A 397 17.05 -8.00 -23.12
CA LYS A 397 17.04 -8.18 -24.58
C LYS A 397 16.09 -7.20 -25.26
N THR A 398 14.89 -6.99 -24.71
CA THR A 398 13.82 -6.18 -25.31
C THR A 398 13.74 -4.76 -24.74
N GLY A 399 14.32 -4.53 -23.55
CA GLY A 399 14.18 -3.28 -22.80
C GLY A 399 12.85 -3.11 -22.08
N GLU A 400 11.91 -4.07 -22.23
CA GLU A 400 10.58 -3.98 -21.61
C GLU A 400 10.67 -3.80 -20.10
N ILE A 401 9.80 -2.94 -19.56
CA ILE A 401 9.76 -2.61 -18.14
C ILE A 401 8.93 -3.65 -17.40
N ILE A 402 9.51 -4.23 -16.36
CA ILE A 402 8.84 -5.17 -15.46
C ILE A 402 8.39 -4.41 -14.22
N TYR A 403 7.11 -4.50 -13.89
CA TYR A 403 6.51 -3.74 -12.80
C TYR A 403 5.47 -4.54 -12.02
N SER A 404 5.07 -4.01 -10.88
CA SER A 404 4.05 -4.59 -10.00
C SER A 404 3.04 -3.54 -9.53
N ASP A 405 1.75 -3.93 -9.49
CA ASP A 405 0.68 -3.15 -8.84
C ASP A 405 0.43 -3.67 -7.43
N SER A 406 -0.11 -2.82 -6.56
CA SER A 406 -0.54 -3.16 -5.20
C SER A 406 -1.98 -3.71 -5.16
N TRP A 407 -2.34 -4.64 -6.06
CA TRP A 407 -3.70 -5.21 -6.19
C TRP A 407 -3.72 -6.74 -6.00
N GLY A 408 -2.75 -7.28 -5.26
CA GLY A 408 -2.69 -8.71 -4.92
C GLY A 408 -1.93 -9.59 -5.92
N ALA A 409 -2.10 -10.91 -5.78
CA ALA A 409 -1.20 -11.93 -6.33
C ALA A 409 -1.11 -11.94 -7.87
N GLU A 410 -2.16 -11.54 -8.57
CA GLU A 410 -2.18 -11.47 -10.04
C GLU A 410 -1.38 -10.29 -10.60
N HIS A 411 -0.87 -9.42 -9.71
CA HIS A 411 -0.24 -8.15 -10.05
C HIS A 411 1.25 -8.08 -9.65
N GLU A 412 1.87 -9.20 -9.32
CA GLU A 412 3.26 -9.28 -8.87
C GLU A 412 4.29 -9.03 -9.97
N LYS A 413 4.01 -9.49 -11.20
CA LYS A 413 4.91 -9.36 -12.35
C LYS A 413 4.10 -9.04 -13.59
N LYS A 414 4.24 -7.80 -14.07
CA LYS A 414 3.66 -7.31 -15.32
C LYS A 414 4.74 -6.72 -16.19
N VAL A 415 4.47 -6.65 -17.49
CA VAL A 415 5.44 -6.17 -18.49
C VAL A 415 4.80 -5.07 -19.32
N MET A 416 5.57 -4.02 -19.62
CA MET A 416 5.16 -2.92 -20.49
C MET A 416 6.28 -2.55 -21.45
N LYS A 417 5.91 -2.16 -22.68
CA LYS A 417 6.88 -1.65 -23.65
C LYS A 417 7.56 -0.37 -23.15
N PRO A 418 8.85 -0.15 -23.46
CA PRO A 418 9.59 1.04 -23.01
C PRO A 418 8.88 2.35 -23.35
N GLU A 419 8.37 2.47 -24.57
CA GLU A 419 7.69 3.69 -25.05
C GLU A 419 6.35 3.94 -24.36
N ASP A 420 5.66 2.88 -23.93
CA ASP A 420 4.39 2.99 -23.20
C ASP A 420 4.66 3.34 -21.74
N ALA A 421 5.69 2.72 -21.13
CA ALA A 421 6.14 3.05 -19.78
C ALA A 421 6.58 4.52 -19.69
N TRP A 422 7.44 4.96 -20.60
CA TRP A 422 7.80 6.38 -20.70
C TRP A 422 6.57 7.28 -20.89
N GLY A 423 5.68 6.90 -21.82
CA GLY A 423 4.50 7.68 -22.16
C GLY A 423 3.58 7.98 -20.98
N ILE A 424 3.48 7.07 -20.00
CA ILE A 424 2.63 7.26 -18.81
C ILE A 424 3.38 7.76 -17.58
N THR A 425 4.70 7.86 -17.62
CA THR A 425 5.52 8.22 -16.45
C THR A 425 5.25 9.66 -16.00
N VAL A 426 4.98 9.85 -14.71
CA VAL A 426 4.84 11.16 -14.06
C VAL A 426 6.01 11.42 -13.12
N ASN A 427 6.37 10.46 -12.26
CA ASN A 427 7.54 10.54 -11.38
C ASN A 427 8.27 9.19 -11.34
N LEU A 428 9.59 9.22 -11.24
CA LEU A 428 10.43 8.06 -10.96
C LEU A 428 11.33 8.37 -9.76
N ILE A 429 11.27 7.52 -8.74
CA ILE A 429 11.93 7.76 -7.45
C ILE A 429 12.60 6.49 -6.97
N ALA A 430 13.84 6.61 -6.54
CA ALA A 430 14.53 5.58 -5.78
C ALA A 430 14.44 5.88 -4.27
N LEU A 431 14.06 4.87 -3.50
CA LEU A 431 14.21 4.86 -2.05
C LEU A 431 15.31 3.86 -1.74
N GLU A 432 16.52 4.32 -1.41
CA GLU A 432 17.65 3.44 -1.10
C GLU A 432 17.72 3.20 0.43
N PRO A 433 18.03 2.00 0.93
CA PRO A 433 18.29 1.84 2.36
C PRO A 433 19.54 2.64 2.77
N ARG A 434 19.48 3.38 3.88
CA ARG A 434 20.62 4.19 4.39
C ARG A 434 21.76 3.35 4.91
N ARG A 435 21.50 2.08 5.25
CA ARG A 435 22.50 1.20 5.85
C ARG A 435 23.50 0.76 4.77
N ARG A 436 24.63 1.48 4.68
CA ARG A 436 25.86 0.94 4.08
C ARG A 436 26.59 0.17 5.18
N ASN A 437 27.13 -1.01 4.84
CA ASN A 437 27.74 -1.98 5.74
C ASN A 437 28.32 -1.41 7.04
N ALA A 438 28.01 -2.07 8.17
CA ALA A 438 28.96 -2.06 9.27
C ALA A 438 30.22 -2.76 8.72
N LYS A 439 31.31 -2.00 8.56
CA LYS A 439 32.63 -2.58 8.34
C LYS A 439 33.05 -3.37 9.57
#